data_AF-X1U5R5-F1
#
_entry.id   AF-X1U5R5-F1
#
_cell.length_a   1.000
_cell.length_b   1.000
_cell.length_c   1.000
_cell.angle_alpha   90.00
_cell.angle_beta   90.00
_cell.angle_gamma   90.00
#
_symmetry.space_group_name_H-M   'P 1'
#
loop_
_entity.id
_entity.type
_entity.pdbx_description
1 polymer ?
#
loop_
_entity_poly.entity_id
_entity_poly.type
_entity_poly.pdbx_seq_one_letter_code
_entity_poly.pdbx_strand_id
1 'polypeptide(L)' 'MKLVIVFFRGDLISIDKAVELLKKASYFNIVGENITNKAITHKILSKEGVKKINNIPMAIKMMF' A
#
# COMPACT_ATOMS: atom_id res chain seq x y z
N MET A 1 -1.84 -13.83 9.74
CA MET A 1 -0.54 -13.17 9.47
C MET A 1 -0.31 -12.14 10.55
N LYS A 2 0.78 -12.23 11.33
CA LYS A 2 1.14 -11.20 12.30
C LYS A 2 1.98 -10.15 11.57
N LEU A 3 1.48 -8.92 11.45
CA LEU A 3 2.35 -7.80 11.07
C LEU A 3 3.36 -7.63 12.21
N VAL A 4 4.64 -7.87 11.92
CA VAL A 4 5.68 -7.64 12.92
C VAL A 4 5.94 -6.14 12.96
N ILE A 5 5.66 -5.51 14.10
CA ILE A 5 5.78 -4.05 14.32
C ILE A 5 7.16 -3.51 13.91
N VAL A 6 8.21 -4.35 13.94
CA VAL A 6 9.56 -3.96 13.49
C VAL A 6 9.63 -3.51 12.04
N PHE A 7 8.76 -4.01 11.16
CA PHE A 7 8.75 -3.67 9.73
C PHE A 7 7.80 -2.53 9.38
N PHE A 8 6.75 -2.31 10.18
CA PHE A 8 5.75 -1.27 9.96
C PHE A 8 5.80 -0.27 11.11
N ARG A 9 6.86 0.55 11.08
CA ARG A 9 7.09 1.67 11.99
C ARG A 9 6.85 2.97 11.24
N GLY A 10 6.20 3.92 11.87
CA GLY A 10 5.90 5.23 11.29
C GLY A 10 4.70 5.88 11.95
N ASP A 11 4.42 7.09 11.54
CA ASP A 11 3.28 7.84 12.05
C ASP A 11 1.97 7.31 11.47
N LEU A 12 0.94 7.25 12.31
CA LEU A 12 -0.42 7.03 11.84
C LEU A 12 -0.90 8.30 11.14
N ILE A 13 -1.06 8.23 9.82
CA ILE A 13 -1.54 9.34 9.00
C ILE A 13 -2.93 9.06 8.44
N SER A 14 -3.62 10.11 7.98
CA SER A 14 -4.89 9.96 7.29
C SER A 14 -4.71 9.24 5.96
N ILE A 15 -5.76 8.52 5.54
CA ILE A 15 -5.75 7.78 4.28
C ILE A 15 -5.51 8.68 3.07
N ASP A 16 -6.08 9.90 3.07
CA ASP A 16 -5.91 10.86 1.98
C ASP A 16 -4.46 11.36 1.92
N LYS A 17 -3.82 11.60 3.08
CA LYS A 17 -2.40 11.96 3.12
C LYS A 17 -1.52 10.82 2.61
N ALA A 18 -1.85 9.58 2.95
CA ALA A 18 -1.13 8.41 2.44
C ALA A 18 -1.23 8.32 0.91
N VAL A 19 -2.42 8.51 0.33
CA VAL A 19 -2.63 8.54 -1.13
C VAL A 19 -1.78 9.62 -1.81
N GLU A 20 -1.72 10.83 -1.24
CA GLU A 20 -0.89 11.91 -1.77
C GLU A 20 0.62 11.59 -1.76
N LEU A 21 1.10 10.86 -0.74
CA LEU A 21 2.48 10.37 -0.70
C LEU A 21 2.71 9.30 -1.77
N LEU A 22 1.79 8.34 -1.92
CA LEU A 22 1.90 7.25 -2.88
C LEU A 22 1.93 7.73 -4.34
N LYS A 23 1.21 8.80 -4.67
CA LYS A 23 1.24 9.41 -6.01
C LYS A 23 2.63 9.92 -6.41
N LYS A 24 3.43 10.36 -5.42
CA LYS A 24 4.76 10.96 -5.64
C LYS A 24 5.90 9.96 -5.46
N ALA A 25 5.62 8.81 -4.84
CA ALA A 25 6.63 7.83 -4.51
C ALA A 25 6.99 6.93 -5.72
N SER A 26 8.28 6.85 -6.02
CA SER A 26 8.83 5.91 -7.01
C SER A 26 8.80 4.47 -6.52
N TYR A 27 8.97 4.27 -5.20
CA TYR A 27 9.02 2.96 -4.54
C TYR A 27 8.14 2.94 -3.29
N PHE A 28 7.36 1.88 -3.09
CA PHE A 28 6.65 1.66 -1.83
C PHE A 28 6.16 0.22 -1.68
N ASN A 29 5.89 -0.14 -0.42
CA ASN A 29 5.16 -1.34 -0.04
C ASN A 29 3.89 -0.92 0.68
N ILE A 30 2.75 -1.51 0.34
CA ILE A 30 1.49 -1.29 1.03
C ILE A 30 0.82 -2.62 1.37
N VAL A 31 0.16 -2.68 2.53
CA VAL A 31 -0.52 -3.87 3.05
C VAL A 31 -1.82 -3.44 3.71
N GLY A 32 -2.89 -4.19 3.48
CA GLY A 32 -4.19 -3.98 4.10
C GLY A 32 -5.22 -3.34 3.17
N GLU A 33 -6.48 -3.72 3.36
CA GLU A 33 -7.57 -3.44 2.42
C GLU A 33 -7.77 -1.95 2.13
N ASN A 34 -7.72 -1.11 3.17
CA ASN A 34 -7.99 0.32 3.04
C ASN A 34 -7.02 1.00 2.06
N ILE A 35 -5.71 0.84 2.29
CA ILE A 35 -4.69 1.49 1.46
C ILE A 35 -4.59 0.87 0.07
N THR A 36 -4.74 -0.46 -0.06
CA THR A 36 -4.68 -1.11 -1.38
C THR A 36 -5.87 -0.74 -2.25
N ASN A 37 -7.08 -0.66 -1.68
CA ASN A 37 -8.28 -0.28 -2.44
C ASN A 37 -8.19 1.18 -2.88
N LYS A 38 -7.75 2.09 -2.02
CA LYS A 38 -7.52 3.49 -2.38
C LYS A 38 -6.46 3.63 -3.47
N ALA A 39 -5.36 2.89 -3.40
CA ALA A 39 -4.32 2.91 -4.44
C ALA A 39 -4.86 2.47 -5.80
N ILE A 40 -5.75 1.47 -5.85
CA ILE A 40 -6.43 1.04 -7.08
C ILE A 40 -7.40 2.13 -7.57
N THR A 41 -8.27 2.65 -6.70
CA THR A 41 -9.26 3.69 -7.05
C THR A 41 -8.59 4.93 -7.64
N HIS A 42 -7.43 5.32 -7.11
CA HIS A 42 -6.65 6.46 -7.60
C HIS A 42 -5.70 6.11 -8.76
N LYS A 43 -5.78 4.90 -9.32
CA LYS A 43 -4.95 4.42 -10.45
C LYS A 43 -3.44 4.47 -10.18
N ILE A 44 -3.04 4.40 -8.91
CA ILE A 44 -1.63 4.34 -8.49
C ILE A 44 -1.09 2.92 -8.70
N LEU A 45 -1.96 1.91 -8.53
CA LEU A 45 -1.71 0.51 -8.83
C LEU A 45 -2.84 -0.05 -9.67
N SER A 46 -2.54 -1.01 -10.53
CA SER A 46 -3.57 -1.83 -11.16
C SER A 46 -4.04 -2.93 -10.20
N LYS A 47 -5.24 -3.48 -10.44
CA LYS A 47 -5.78 -4.56 -9.61
C LYS A 47 -4.91 -5.82 -9.68
N GLU A 48 -4.30 -6.07 -10.84
CA GLU A 48 -3.40 -7.19 -11.12
C GLU A 48 -2.08 -7.06 -10.34
N GLY A 49 -1.67 -5.83 -10.01
CA GLY A 49 -0.50 -5.53 -9.19
C GLY A 49 -0.69 -5.81 -7.70
N VAL A 50 -1.90 -6.18 -7.25
CA VAL A 50 -2.19 -6.52 -5.86
C VAL A 50 -2.23 -8.04 -5.67
N LYS A 51 -1.45 -8.53 -4.72
CA LYS A 51 -1.46 -9.94 -4.28
C LYS A 51 -2.18 -10.07 -2.94
N LYS A 52 -2.72 -11.25 -2.66
CA LYS A 52 -3.30 -11.56 -1.35
C LYS A 52 -2.47 -12.64 -0.66
N ILE A 53 -2.10 -12.40 0.59
CA ILE A 53 -1.47 -13.39 1.47
C ILE A 53 -2.38 -13.58 2.68
N ASN A 54 -2.85 -14.81 2.90
CA ASN A 54 -3.86 -15.11 3.93
C ASN A 54 -5.07 -14.16 3.83
N ASN A 55 -5.55 -13.94 2.60
CA ASN A 55 -6.63 -13.01 2.24
C ASN A 55 -6.38 -11.50 2.51
N ILE A 56 -5.21 -11.12 3.04
CA ILE A 56 -4.83 -9.71 3.21
C ILE A 56 -4.18 -9.20 1.92
N PRO A 57 -4.70 -8.12 1.30
CA PRO A 57 -4.11 -7.57 0.08
C PRO A 57 -2.82 -6.81 0.38
N MET A 58 -1.87 -6.89 -0.55
CA MET A 58 -0.63 -6.15 -0.52
C MET A 58 -0.11 -5.87 -1.92
N ALA A 59 0.75 -4.86 -2.04
CA ALA A 59 1.45 -4.54 -3.27
C ALA A 59 2.83 -3.95 -3.00
N ILE A 60 3.73 -4.17 -3.95
CA ILE A 60 5.09 -3.61 -3.99
C ILE A 60 5.22 -2.88 -5.33
N LYS A 61 5.51 -1.59 -5.29
CA LYS A 61 5.78 -0.78 -6.48
C LYS A 61 7.26 -0.44 -6.55
N MET A 62 7.85 -0.67 -7.70
CA MET A 62 9.21 -0.26 -8.03
C MET A 62 9.20 0.32 -9.45
N MET A 63 9.68 1.55 -9.61
CA MET A 63 9.93 2.16 -10.92
C MET A 63 11.44 2.21 -11.13
N PHE A 64 11.94 1.60 -12.20
CA PHE A 64 13.35 1.64 -12.58
C PHE A 64 13.61 2.76 -13.57
#